data_AF-A0A561S9C4-F1
#
_entry.id   AF-A0A561S9C4-F1
#
_cell.length_a   1.000
_cell.length_b   1.000
_cell.length_c   1.000
_cell.angle_alpha   90.00
_cell.angle_beta   90.00
_cell.angle_gamma   90.00
#
_symmetry.space_group_name_H-M   'P 1'
#
loop_
_entity.id
_entity.type
_entity.pdbx_description
1 polymer ?
#
loop_
_entity_poly.entity_id
_entity_poly.type
_entity_poly.pdbx_seq_one_letter_code
_entity_poly.pdbx_strand_id
1 'polypeptide(L)'
;MDLLNSGITALVTLLAVMLGGWLSTRAQDRLWRRDHARQWRDIRLATYRDFLTAFREYIAFMREPTASITTAPHPRKAGVSMPFFDEAGRPYVERLEAAKTAARLVSEWPQTVNALDALVAEARTIASARATHGASDVPAEAFEALWAAERQFLAQARRELGLPAMAKGESGWA
;
A
#
# COMPACT_ATOMS: atom_id res chain seq x y z
N MET A 1 -56.99 -30.09 29.52
CA MET A 1 -55.74 -30.66 28.98
C MET A 1 -55.29 -29.92 27.72
N ASP A 2 -56.18 -29.62 26.76
CA ASP A 2 -55.81 -28.99 25.47
C ASP A 2 -55.22 -27.58 25.53
N LEU A 3 -55.70 -26.71 26.42
CA LEU A 3 -55.21 -25.33 26.55
C LEU A 3 -53.77 -25.26 27.09
N LEU A 4 -53.44 -26.16 28.02
CA LEU A 4 -52.12 -26.22 28.65
C LEU A 4 -51.09 -26.76 27.66
N ASN A 5 -51.46 -27.78 26.88
CA ASN A 5 -50.61 -28.34 25.83
C ASN A 5 -50.40 -27.36 24.66
N SER A 6 -51.44 -26.61 24.29
CA SER A 6 -51.36 -25.55 23.27
C SER A 6 -50.47 -24.39 23.71
N GLY A 7 -50.56 -23.98 24.99
CA GLY A 7 -49.71 -22.94 25.56
C GLY A 7 -48.23 -23.34 25.61
N ILE A 8 -47.93 -24.59 25.99
CA ILE A 8 -46.56 -25.12 25.97
C ILE A 8 -46.01 -25.14 24.53
N THR A 9 -46.81 -25.58 23.56
CA THR A 9 -46.40 -25.63 22.16
C THR A 9 -46.08 -24.22 21.62
N ALA A 10 -46.93 -23.24 21.92
CA ALA A 10 -46.70 -21.85 21.53
C ALA A 10 -45.45 -21.23 22.18
N LEU A 11 -45.19 -21.54 23.46
CA LEU A 11 -43.98 -21.08 24.13
C LEU A 11 -42.71 -21.68 23.50
N VAL A 12 -42.73 -22.99 23.23
CA VAL A 12 -41.59 -23.71 22.62
C VAL A 12 -41.31 -23.17 21.21
N THR A 13 -42.34 -22.91 20.41
CA THR A 13 -42.15 -22.34 19.07
C THR A 13 -41.58 -20.93 19.13
N LEU A 14 -42.05 -20.07 20.05
CA LEU A 14 -41.49 -18.73 20.24
C LEU A 14 -40.02 -18.78 20.69
N LEU A 15 -39.68 -19.67 21.62
CA LEU A 15 -38.30 -19.86 22.07
C LEU A 15 -37.40 -20.36 20.94
N ALA A 16 -37.89 -21.31 20.12
CA ALA A 16 -37.16 -21.83 18.98
C ALA A 16 -36.91 -20.72 17.92
N VAL A 17 -37.91 -19.88 17.64
CA VAL A 17 -37.77 -18.74 16.73
C VAL A 17 -36.78 -17.70 17.28
N MET A 18 -36.86 -17.38 18.57
CA MET A 18 -35.95 -16.42 19.20
C MET A 18 -34.51 -16.92 19.18
N LEU A 19 -34.30 -18.20 19.51
CA LEU A 19 -32.98 -18.83 19.48
C LEU A 19 -32.43 -18.91 18.05
N GLY A 20 -33.27 -19.30 17.08
CA GLY A 20 -32.92 -19.35 15.66
C GLY A 20 -32.55 -17.97 15.11
N GLY A 21 -33.31 -16.94 15.47
CA GLY A 21 -33.01 -15.55 15.12
C GLY A 21 -31.68 -15.07 15.70
N TRP A 22 -31.43 -15.33 16.99
CA TRP A 22 -30.16 -14.97 17.65
C TRP A 22 -28.94 -15.71 17.08
N LEU A 23 -29.08 -17.00 16.80
CA LEU A 23 -28.00 -17.78 16.16
C LEU A 23 -27.73 -17.28 14.74
N SER A 24 -28.79 -16.94 13.99
CA SER A 24 -28.68 -16.42 12.62
C SER A 24 -27.96 -15.07 12.59
N THR A 25 -28.35 -14.10 13.42
CA THR A 25 -27.69 -12.80 13.48
C THR A 25 -26.22 -12.94 13.87
N ARG A 26 -25.91 -13.79 14.86
CA ARG A 26 -24.53 -14.05 15.28
C ARG A 26 -23.69 -14.72 14.16
N ALA A 27 -24.29 -15.61 13.36
CA ALA A 27 -23.63 -16.23 12.23
C ALA A 27 -23.38 -15.22 11.09
N GLN A 28 -24.37 -14.39 10.78
CA GLN A 28 -24.26 -13.31 9.80
C GLN A 28 -23.17 -12.30 10.18
N ASP A 29 -23.09 -11.87 11.44
CA ASP A 29 -22.05 -10.95 11.93
C ASP A 29 -20.64 -11.52 11.80
N ARG A 30 -20.47 -12.82 12.00
CA ARG A 30 -19.18 -13.50 11.83
C ARG A 30 -18.78 -13.54 10.36
N LEU A 31 -19.73 -13.87 9.48
CA LEU A 31 -19.49 -13.90 8.04
C LEU A 31 -19.16 -12.50 7.52
N TRP A 32 -19.94 -11.50 7.91
CA TRP A 32 -19.75 -10.10 7.53
C TRP A 32 -18.35 -9.59 7.92
N ARG A 33 -17.93 -9.81 9.17
CA ARG A 33 -16.59 -9.39 9.62
C ARG A 33 -15.47 -10.08 8.83
N ARG A 34 -15.62 -11.37 8.52
CA ARG A 34 -14.63 -12.11 7.74
C ARG A 34 -14.55 -11.57 6.32
N ASP A 35 -15.68 -11.33 5.67
CA ASP A 35 -15.70 -10.86 4.29
C ASP A 35 -15.27 -9.41 4.18
N HIS A 36 -15.62 -8.56 5.16
CA HIS A 36 -15.10 -7.20 5.27
C HIS A 36 -13.57 -7.18 5.42
N ALA A 37 -13.02 -8.04 6.29
CA ALA A 37 -11.56 -8.16 6.46
C ALA A 37 -10.86 -8.67 5.18
N ARG A 38 -11.50 -9.57 4.43
CA ARG A 38 -10.98 -10.04 3.13
C ARG A 38 -11.00 -8.91 2.10
N GLN A 39 -12.11 -8.20 1.98
CA GLN A 39 -12.28 -7.10 1.04
C GLN A 39 -11.22 -6.02 1.27
N TRP A 40 -10.99 -5.60 2.51
CA TRP A 40 -9.96 -4.62 2.83
C TRP A 40 -8.55 -5.10 2.54
N ARG A 41 -8.26 -6.38 2.82
CA ARG A 41 -6.96 -6.99 2.48
C ARG A 41 -6.73 -7.00 0.96
N ASP A 42 -7.76 -7.30 0.18
CA ASP A 42 -7.67 -7.33 -1.29
C ASP A 42 -7.53 -5.91 -1.88
N ILE A 43 -8.27 -4.93 -1.34
CA ILE A 43 -8.11 -3.50 -1.67
C ILE A 43 -6.67 -3.06 -1.41
N ARG A 44 -6.14 -3.30 -0.20
CA ARG A 44 -4.75 -2.95 0.16
C ARG A 44 -3.74 -3.61 -0.76
N LEU A 45 -3.89 -4.90 -1.03
CA LEU A 45 -2.99 -5.62 -1.94
C LEU A 45 -2.97 -4.99 -3.34
N ALA A 46 -4.15 -4.71 -3.91
CA ALA A 46 -4.27 -4.06 -5.21
C ALA A 46 -3.61 -2.67 -5.20
N THR A 47 -3.91 -1.85 -4.19
CA THR A 47 -3.34 -0.49 -4.08
C THR A 47 -1.82 -0.51 -3.90
N TYR A 48 -1.28 -1.41 -3.08
CA TYR A 48 0.19 -1.53 -2.91
C TYR A 48 0.89 -2.00 -4.17
N ARG A 49 0.27 -2.92 -4.92
CA ARG A 49 0.76 -3.32 -6.24
C ARG A 49 0.77 -2.13 -7.20
N ASP A 50 -0.33 -1.39 -7.28
CA ASP A 50 -0.47 -0.27 -8.23
C ASP A 50 0.53 0.85 -7.89
N PHE A 51 0.78 1.10 -6.60
CA PHE A 51 1.86 1.98 -6.15
C PHE A 51 3.24 1.50 -6.60
N LEU A 52 3.58 0.21 -6.40
CA LEU A 52 4.87 -0.34 -6.83
C LEU A 52 5.05 -0.27 -8.35
N THR A 53 3.98 -0.47 -9.11
CA THR A 53 3.99 -0.30 -10.58
C THR A 53 4.30 1.15 -10.94
N ALA A 54 3.55 2.12 -10.41
CA ALA A 54 3.80 3.54 -10.68
C ALA A 54 5.20 3.98 -10.25
N PHE A 55 5.68 3.47 -9.11
CA PHE A 55 7.04 3.67 -8.63
C PHE A 55 8.08 3.14 -9.62
N ARG A 56 7.93 1.90 -10.12
CA ARG A 56 8.87 1.32 -11.08
C ARG A 56 8.86 2.05 -12.42
N GLU A 57 7.69 2.47 -12.90
CA GLU A 57 7.56 3.30 -14.09
C GLU A 57 8.29 4.64 -13.92
N TYR A 58 8.17 5.26 -12.74
CA TYR A 58 8.91 6.48 -12.40
C TYR A 58 10.43 6.26 -12.37
N ILE A 59 10.92 5.19 -11.73
CA ILE A 59 12.35 4.85 -11.74
C ILE A 59 12.84 4.57 -13.17
N ALA A 60 12.05 3.85 -13.97
CA ALA A 60 12.40 3.54 -15.35
C ALA A 60 12.58 4.83 -16.17
N PHE A 61 11.62 5.76 -16.10
CA PHE A 61 11.73 7.07 -16.75
C PHE A 61 12.99 7.82 -16.31
N MET A 62 13.31 7.86 -15.01
CA MET A 62 14.52 8.54 -14.53
C MET A 62 15.83 7.95 -15.07
N ARG A 63 15.82 6.66 -15.41
CA ARG A 63 16.98 5.97 -16.01
C ARG A 63 17.08 6.18 -17.52
N GLU A 64 16.05 6.73 -18.16
CA GLU A 64 16.10 7.04 -19.59
C GLU A 64 17.13 8.15 -19.85
N PRO A 65 18.04 7.97 -20.83
CA PRO A 65 19.03 8.98 -21.17
C PRO A 65 18.42 10.30 -21.66
N THR A 66 17.24 10.22 -22.28
CA THR A 66 16.50 11.35 -22.85
C THR A 66 15.64 12.10 -21.83
N ALA A 67 15.53 11.61 -20.59
CA ALA A 67 14.72 12.26 -19.57
C ALA A 67 15.32 13.62 -19.17
N SER A 68 14.53 14.68 -19.33
CA SER A 68 14.91 16.03 -18.89
C SER A 68 14.39 16.28 -17.47
N ILE A 69 15.32 16.36 -16.52
CA ILE A 69 15.03 16.61 -15.11
C ILE A 69 15.84 17.82 -14.66
N THR A 70 15.17 18.79 -14.06
CA THR A 70 15.80 19.97 -13.45
C THR A 70 15.56 19.94 -11.95
N THR A 71 16.30 20.74 -11.19
CA THR A 71 16.09 20.85 -9.73
C THR A 71 15.95 22.30 -9.32
N ALA A 72 15.06 22.56 -8.36
CA ALA A 72 15.02 23.82 -7.63
C ALA A 72 15.17 23.58 -6.12
N PRO A 73 15.64 24.57 -5.34
CA PRO A 73 15.67 24.47 -3.88
C PRO A 73 14.27 24.25 -3.31
N HIS A 74 14.15 23.35 -2.33
CA HIS A 74 12.89 23.11 -1.65
C HIS A 74 12.47 24.36 -0.84
N PRO A 75 11.24 24.88 -1.00
CA PRO A 75 10.86 26.19 -0.47
C PRO A 75 10.83 26.27 1.06
N ARG A 76 10.74 25.12 1.74
CA ARG A 76 10.64 25.05 3.22
C ARG A 76 11.77 24.28 3.90
N LYS A 77 12.72 23.71 3.16
CA LYS A 77 13.77 22.84 3.70
C LYS A 77 15.10 23.19 3.07
N ALA A 78 15.96 23.86 3.83
CA ALA A 78 17.29 24.20 3.37
C ALA A 78 18.10 22.94 3.04
N GLY A 79 18.88 22.99 1.96
CA GLY A 79 19.73 21.87 1.52
C GLY A 79 18.98 20.71 0.84
N VAL A 80 17.65 20.79 0.69
CA VAL A 80 16.86 19.79 -0.02
C VAL A 80 16.55 20.30 -1.43
N SER A 81 16.86 19.50 -2.44
CA SER A 81 16.50 19.77 -3.84
C SER A 81 15.14 19.14 -4.17
N MET A 82 14.36 19.83 -4.99
CA MET A 82 13.10 19.36 -5.52
C MET A 82 13.23 19.15 -7.03
N PRO A 83 13.03 17.93 -7.54
CA PRO A 83 13.13 17.64 -8.97
C PRO A 83 11.88 18.16 -9.70
N PHE A 84 12.08 18.74 -10.87
CA PHE A 84 11.07 19.19 -11.82
C PHE A 84 11.23 18.43 -13.13
N PHE A 85 10.11 17.93 -13.61
CA PHE A 85 10.02 17.11 -14.80
C PHE A 85 9.40 17.94 -15.93
N ASP A 86 9.86 17.69 -17.15
CA ASP A 86 9.24 18.24 -18.36
C ASP A 86 7.85 17.63 -18.61
N GLU A 87 7.26 17.97 -19.76
CA GLU A 87 5.94 17.46 -20.15
C GLU A 87 5.91 15.94 -20.30
N ALA A 88 7.01 15.32 -20.74
CA ALA A 88 7.12 13.87 -20.90
C ALA A 88 7.22 13.14 -19.54
N GLY A 89 7.92 13.73 -18.57
CA GLY A 89 8.08 13.16 -17.23
C GLY A 89 6.89 13.37 -16.30
N ARG A 90 6.09 14.42 -16.53
CA ARG A 90 4.96 14.80 -15.66
C ARG A 90 3.95 13.67 -15.39
N PRO A 91 3.51 12.87 -16.39
CA PRO A 91 2.57 11.78 -16.15
C PRO A 91 3.10 10.69 -15.20
N TYR A 92 4.42 10.49 -15.13
CA TYR A 92 5.01 9.52 -14.20
C TYR A 92 5.02 10.04 -12.76
N VAL A 93 5.33 11.33 -12.59
CA VAL A 93 5.26 12.00 -11.28
C VAL A 93 3.82 12.00 -10.75
N GLU A 94 2.86 12.40 -11.57
CA GLU A 94 1.44 12.47 -11.17
C GLU A 94 0.89 11.10 -10.81
N ARG A 95 1.20 10.06 -11.60
CA ARG A 95 0.82 8.67 -11.28
C ARG A 95 1.43 8.20 -9.97
N LEU A 96 2.71 8.49 -9.73
CA LEU A 96 3.37 8.12 -8.47
C LEU A 96 2.72 8.83 -7.27
N GLU A 97 2.46 10.14 -7.35
CA GLU A 97 1.82 10.88 -6.25
C GLU A 97 0.37 10.42 -6.00
N ALA A 98 -0.39 10.14 -7.05
CA ALA A 98 -1.73 9.60 -6.94
C ALA A 98 -1.71 8.22 -6.27
N ALA A 99 -0.85 7.32 -6.73
CA ALA A 99 -0.73 5.97 -6.18
C ALA A 99 -0.20 5.98 -4.74
N LYS A 100 0.76 6.88 -4.42
CA LYS A 100 1.21 7.13 -3.05
C LYS A 100 0.05 7.55 -2.15
N THR A 101 -0.75 8.51 -2.60
CA THR A 101 -1.89 9.01 -1.83
C THR A 101 -2.92 7.91 -1.57
N ALA A 102 -3.24 7.11 -2.60
CA ALA A 102 -4.11 5.95 -2.46
C ALA A 102 -3.54 4.93 -1.46
N ALA A 103 -2.24 4.61 -1.55
CA ALA A 103 -1.58 3.69 -0.62
C ALA A 103 -1.66 4.19 0.83
N ARG A 104 -1.45 5.49 1.08
CA ARG A 104 -1.61 6.08 2.42
C ARG A 104 -3.04 5.97 2.95
N LEU A 105 -4.04 6.14 2.08
CA LEU A 105 -5.45 6.08 2.47
C LEU A 105 -5.87 4.68 2.95
N VAL A 106 -5.35 3.63 2.30
CA VAL A 106 -5.70 2.24 2.62
C VAL A 106 -4.79 1.62 3.67
N SER A 107 -3.66 2.25 3.98
CA SER A 107 -2.69 1.75 4.97
C SER A 107 -3.28 1.75 6.36
N GLU A 108 -3.20 0.61 7.03
CA GLU A 108 -3.67 0.46 8.40
C GLU A 108 -2.59 0.88 9.42
N TRP A 109 -1.31 0.64 9.10
CA TRP A 109 -0.22 0.80 10.07
C TRP A 109 0.69 1.99 9.74
N PRO A 110 1.07 2.81 10.75
CA PRO A 110 2.01 3.91 10.56
C PRO A 110 3.36 3.47 9.97
N GLN A 111 3.82 2.25 10.29
CA GLN A 111 5.07 1.70 9.79
C GLN A 111 5.05 1.49 8.27
N THR A 112 3.91 1.08 7.71
CA THR A 112 3.72 0.94 6.26
C THR A 112 3.78 2.30 5.58
N VAL A 113 3.11 3.31 6.15
CA VAL A 113 3.14 4.69 5.64
C VAL A 113 4.54 5.29 5.72
N ASN A 114 5.27 5.08 6.82
CA ASN A 114 6.64 5.57 6.97
C ASN A 114 7.58 4.93 5.95
N ALA A 115 7.45 3.62 5.70
CA ALA A 115 8.25 2.92 4.70
C ALA A 115 7.91 3.38 3.27
N LEU A 116 6.63 3.64 2.99
CA LEU A 116 6.17 4.25 1.74
C LEU A 116 6.78 5.64 1.53
N ASP A 117 6.75 6.49 2.55
CA ASP A 117 7.31 7.84 2.49
C ASP A 117 8.84 7.82 2.30
N ALA A 118 9.54 6.91 2.98
CA ALA A 118 10.98 6.71 2.81
C ALA A 118 11.32 6.27 1.38
N LEU A 119 10.58 5.32 0.82
CA LEU A 119 10.78 4.86 -0.56
C LEU A 119 10.63 6.00 -1.58
N VAL A 120 9.57 6.81 -1.45
CA VAL A 120 9.38 7.97 -2.34
C VAL A 120 10.45 9.05 -2.11
N ALA A 121 10.95 9.22 -0.88
CA ALA A 121 12.04 10.13 -0.60
C ALA A 121 13.33 9.71 -1.33
N GLU A 122 13.71 8.43 -1.26
CA GLU A 122 14.87 7.92 -1.99
C GLU A 122 14.72 8.04 -3.51
N ALA A 123 13.50 7.81 -4.02
CA ALA A 123 13.21 8.01 -5.45
C ALA A 123 13.47 9.47 -5.88
N ARG A 124 13.07 10.44 -5.03
CA ARG A 124 13.29 11.87 -5.28
C ARG A 124 14.75 12.28 -5.11
N THR A 125 15.51 11.60 -4.25
CA THR A 125 16.97 11.77 -4.15
C THR A 125 17.63 11.39 -5.48
N ILE A 126 17.26 10.24 -6.05
CA ILE A 126 17.75 9.80 -7.36
C ILE A 126 17.34 10.79 -8.47
N ALA A 127 16.09 11.23 -8.49
CA ALA A 127 15.63 12.25 -9.43
C ALA A 127 16.46 13.53 -9.35
N SER A 128 16.76 13.98 -8.13
CA SER A 128 17.57 15.17 -7.91
C SER A 128 19.02 14.97 -8.36
N ALA A 129 19.59 13.79 -8.13
CA ALA A 129 20.92 13.44 -8.63
C ALA A 129 20.95 13.43 -10.16
N ARG A 130 19.90 12.93 -10.83
CA ARG A 130 19.78 12.94 -12.30
C ARG A 130 19.73 14.33 -12.92
N ALA A 131 19.35 15.37 -12.17
CA ALA A 131 19.40 16.74 -12.66
C ALA A 131 20.83 17.29 -12.77
N THR A 132 21.79 16.69 -12.05
CA THR A 132 23.20 17.12 -12.04
C THR A 132 24.16 16.08 -12.62
N HIS A 133 23.72 14.83 -12.81
CA HIS A 133 24.50 13.71 -13.32
C HIS A 133 23.87 13.14 -14.59
N GLY A 134 24.70 12.61 -15.51
CA GLY A 134 24.22 11.79 -16.63
C GLY A 134 23.51 10.51 -16.15
N ALA A 135 22.77 9.84 -17.04
CA ALA A 135 21.96 8.68 -16.64
C ALA A 135 22.80 7.54 -16.05
N SER A 136 24.01 7.38 -16.54
CA SER A 136 24.98 6.37 -16.11
C SER A 136 25.84 6.82 -14.92
N ASP A 137 25.74 8.08 -14.51
CA ASP A 137 26.65 8.69 -13.53
C ASP A 137 26.00 8.87 -12.15
N VAL A 138 24.77 8.40 -11.97
CA VAL A 138 24.13 8.38 -10.65
C VAL A 138 24.84 7.36 -9.76
N PRO A 139 25.27 7.74 -8.54
CA PRO A 139 25.99 6.84 -7.63
C PRO A 139 25.21 5.55 -7.34
N ALA A 140 25.91 4.42 -7.37
CA ALA A 140 25.31 3.11 -7.11
C ALA A 140 24.71 3.02 -5.71
N GLU A 141 25.32 3.71 -4.73
CA GLU A 141 24.86 3.78 -3.34
C GLU A 141 23.45 4.36 -3.23
N ALA A 142 23.08 5.28 -4.12
CA ALA A 142 21.73 5.85 -4.15
C ALA A 142 20.68 4.81 -4.57
N PHE A 143 21.02 3.96 -5.55
CA PHE A 143 20.15 2.85 -5.94
C PHE A 143 20.10 1.77 -4.86
N GLU A 144 21.20 1.46 -4.18
CA GLU A 144 21.18 0.53 -3.05
C GLU A 144 20.26 1.01 -1.90
N ALA A 145 20.30 2.30 -1.58
CA ALA A 145 19.39 2.92 -0.62
C ALA A 145 17.93 2.83 -1.05
N LEU A 146 17.65 3.12 -2.33
CA LEU A 146 16.32 2.97 -2.93
C LEU A 146 15.80 1.53 -2.80
N TRP A 147 16.59 0.54 -3.19
CA TRP A 147 16.19 -0.86 -3.14
C TRP A 147 16.07 -1.39 -1.72
N ALA A 148 16.88 -0.88 -0.78
CA ALA A 148 16.69 -1.13 0.64
C ALA A 148 15.34 -0.59 1.14
N ALA A 149 14.96 0.63 0.74
CA ALA A 149 13.65 1.20 1.06
C ALA A 149 12.49 0.41 0.42
N GLU A 150 12.63 -0.08 -0.82
CA GLU A 150 11.60 -0.92 -1.47
C GLU A 150 11.41 -2.22 -0.69
N ARG A 151 12.51 -2.90 -0.32
CA ARG A 151 12.46 -4.11 0.51
C ARG A 151 11.80 -3.85 1.85
N GLN A 152 12.08 -2.71 2.48
CA GLN A 152 11.45 -2.32 3.74
C GLN A 152 9.94 -2.08 3.57
N PHE A 153 9.51 -1.38 2.52
CA PHE A 153 8.10 -1.19 2.21
C PHE A 153 7.39 -2.52 1.97
N LEU A 154 7.97 -3.40 1.14
CA LEU A 154 7.43 -4.75 0.90
C LEU A 154 7.30 -5.56 2.19
N ALA A 155 8.30 -5.49 3.09
CA ALA A 155 8.24 -6.18 4.36
C ALA A 155 7.10 -5.67 5.26
N GLN A 156 6.88 -4.36 5.34
CA GLN A 156 5.78 -3.79 6.12
C GLN A 156 4.41 -4.07 5.48
N ALA A 157 4.28 -3.86 4.17
CA ALA A 157 3.06 -4.15 3.43
C ALA A 157 2.63 -5.63 3.59
N ARG A 158 3.58 -6.57 3.52
CA ARG A 158 3.30 -7.99 3.76
C ARG A 158 2.81 -8.26 5.18
N ARG A 159 3.44 -7.66 6.19
CA ARG A 159 3.01 -7.82 7.59
C ARG A 159 1.60 -7.29 7.80
N GLU A 160 1.29 -6.13 7.23
CA GLU A 160 -0.06 -5.53 7.31
C GLU A 160 -1.13 -6.39 6.59
N LEU A 161 -0.75 -7.06 5.50
CA LEU A 161 -1.61 -8.02 4.79
C LEU A 161 -1.73 -9.38 5.50
N GLY A 162 -1.03 -9.59 6.63
CA GLY A 162 -0.99 -10.87 7.34
C GLY A 162 -0.24 -11.97 6.58
N LEU A 163 0.65 -11.59 5.65
CA LEU A 163 1.47 -12.52 4.87
C LEU A 163 2.74 -12.91 5.63
N PRO A 164 3.26 -14.13 5.43
CA PRO A 164 4.50 -14.56 6.07
C PRO A 164 5.69 -13.70 5.63
N ALA A 165 6.70 -13.61 6.49
CA ALA A 165 7.98 -12.97 6.14
C ALA A 165 8.60 -13.69 4.93
N MET A 166 9.19 -12.93 3.99
CA MET A 166 9.98 -13.54 2.91
C MET A 166 11.28 -14.09 3.49
N ALA A 167 11.65 -15.30 3.10
CA ALA A 167 12.94 -15.87 3.49
C ALA A 167 14.09 -15.05 2.88
N LYS A 168 15.17 -14.88 3.65
CA LYS A 168 16.35 -14.14 3.20
C LYS A 168 17.03 -14.93 2.07
N GLY A 169 16.74 -14.57 0.81
CA GLY A 169 17.29 -15.22 -0.39
C GLY A 169 16.32 -15.40 -1.56
N GLU A 170 15.01 -15.21 -1.36
CA GLU A 170 14.01 -15.39 -2.43
C GLU A 170 13.75 -14.13 -3.28
N SER A 171 14.25 -12.96 -2.85
CA SER A 171 14.25 -11.77 -3.68
C SER A 171 15.47 -11.83 -4.61
N GLY A 172 15.32 -12.40 -5.80
CA GLY A 172 16.37 -12.54 -6.82
C GLY A 172 16.91 -11.24 -7.41
N TRP A 173 17.19 -10.24 -6.58
CA TRP A 173 17.85 -8.99 -6.90
C TRP A 173 19.13 -8.91 -6.06
N ALA A 174 20.19 -9.51 -6.61
CA ALA A 174 21.59 -9.30 -6.25
C ALA A 174 22.37 -9.09 -7.55
#